data_AF-A0A5K1K487-F1
#
_entry.id   AF-A0A5K1K487-F1
#
_cell.length_a   1.000
_cell.length_b   1.000
_cell.length_c   1.000
_cell.angle_alpha   90.00
_cell.angle_beta   90.00
_cell.angle_gamma   90.00
#
_symmetry.space_group_name_H-M   'P 1'
#
loop_
_entity.id
_entity.type
_entity.pdbx_description
1 polymer ?
#
loop_
_entity_poly.entity_id
_entity_poly.type
_entity_poly.pdbx_seq_one_letter_code
_entity_poly.pdbx_strand_id
1 'polypeptide(L)'
;KLAGGPFEVVYDAISTAETRAAAYALTAQGGNLVTVAVAEELLAKAKEDGKGVHMAHGLFVTPLNHAVGRTLLDALPALLESGDIKASNQHSPSRVLVW
;
A
#
# COMPACT_ATOMS: atom_id res chain seq x y z
N LYS A 1 9.76 -12.30 14.67
CA LYS A 1 8.46 -11.58 14.71
C LYS A 1 8.75 -10.10 14.95
N LEU A 2 8.12 -9.19 14.21
CA LEU A 2 8.38 -7.74 14.32
C LEU A 2 7.50 -7.05 15.39
N ALA A 3 6.35 -7.62 15.76
CA ALA A 3 5.40 -7.01 16.72
C ALA A 3 4.66 -8.04 17.62
N GLY A 4 5.34 -9.09 18.11
CA GLY A 4 4.71 -10.09 18.99
C GLY A 4 3.80 -11.13 18.30
N GLY A 5 3.38 -10.88 17.06
CA GLY A 5 2.57 -11.82 16.29
C GLY A 5 2.42 -11.46 14.82
N PRO A 6 1.57 -12.21 14.08
CA PRO A 6 1.05 -11.79 12.79
C PRO A 6 0.18 -10.52 12.90
N PHE A 7 0.06 -9.78 11.80
CA PHE A 7 -0.71 -8.54 11.71
C PHE A 7 -2.09 -8.76 11.08
N GLU A 8 -3.08 -8.00 11.53
CA GLU A 8 -4.43 -8.02 10.95
C GLU A 8 -4.46 -7.47 9.52
N VAL A 9 -3.59 -6.52 9.21
CA VAL A 9 -3.42 -5.94 7.87
C VAL A 9 -1.94 -5.87 7.54
N VAL A 10 -1.57 -6.38 6.35
CA VAL A 10 -0.24 -6.23 5.77
C VAL A 10 -0.38 -5.60 4.40
N TYR A 11 0.42 -4.58 4.10
CA TYR A 11 0.45 -3.93 2.80
C TYR A 11 1.77 -4.23 2.09
N ASP A 12 1.72 -4.96 0.99
CA ASP A 12 2.86 -5.26 0.11
C ASP A 12 2.85 -4.29 -1.07
N ALA A 13 3.73 -3.28 -0.98
CA ALA A 13 3.90 -2.25 -2.01
C ALA A 13 4.85 -2.67 -3.15
N ILE A 14 5.41 -3.88 -3.12
CA ILE A 14 6.45 -4.35 -4.06
C ILE A 14 5.89 -5.45 -4.97
N SER A 15 5.15 -6.40 -4.40
CA SER A 15 4.47 -7.47 -5.13
C SER A 15 5.39 -8.37 -5.98
N THR A 16 6.62 -8.60 -5.55
CA THR A 16 7.44 -9.72 -6.06
C THR A 16 7.03 -11.02 -5.38
N ALA A 17 7.48 -12.17 -5.89
CA ALA A 17 7.18 -13.46 -5.27
C ALA A 17 7.69 -13.53 -3.81
N GLU A 18 8.88 -12.99 -3.56
CA GLU A 18 9.53 -12.99 -2.25
C GLU A 18 8.78 -12.09 -1.26
N THR A 19 8.41 -10.88 -1.68
CA THR A 19 7.72 -9.91 -0.83
C THR A 19 6.28 -10.34 -0.54
N ARG A 20 5.58 -10.93 -1.52
CA ARG A 20 4.26 -11.55 -1.32
C ARG A 20 4.32 -12.68 -0.30
N ALA A 21 5.29 -13.58 -0.40
CA ALA A 21 5.43 -14.70 0.53
C ALA A 21 5.69 -14.20 1.98
N ALA A 22 6.57 -13.22 2.14
CA ALA A 22 6.84 -12.60 3.44
C ALA A 22 5.58 -11.91 4.00
N ALA A 23 4.88 -11.12 3.17
CA ALA A 23 3.68 -10.41 3.57
C ALA A 23 2.54 -11.36 3.98
N TYR A 24 2.37 -12.45 3.23
CA TYR A 24 1.39 -13.49 3.54
C TYR A 24 1.68 -14.21 4.86
N ALA A 25 2.94 -14.55 5.11
CA ALA A 25 3.37 -15.17 6.37
C ALA A 25 3.18 -14.24 7.58
N LEU A 26 3.32 -12.93 7.37
CA LEU A 26 3.09 -11.90 8.39
C LEU A 26 1.60 -11.62 8.62
N THR A 27 0.71 -11.99 7.69
CA THR A 27 -0.74 -11.75 7.82
C THR A 27 -1.38 -12.78 8.75
N ALA A 28 -2.16 -12.32 9.72
CA ALA A 28 -2.91 -13.15 10.66
C ALA A 28 -3.96 -14.02 9.95
N GLN A 29 -4.37 -15.11 10.60
CA GLN A 29 -5.57 -15.84 10.19
C GLN A 29 -6.79 -14.91 10.35
N GLY A 30 -7.67 -14.85 9.36
CA GLY A 30 -8.76 -13.86 9.28
C GLY A 30 -8.31 -12.44 8.91
N GLY A 31 -6.99 -12.20 8.79
CA GLY A 31 -6.43 -10.91 8.40
C GLY A 31 -6.42 -10.66 6.90
N ASN A 32 -5.93 -9.49 6.49
CA ASN A 32 -5.95 -9.00 5.12
C ASN A 32 -4.54 -8.66 4.63
N LEU A 33 -4.13 -9.30 3.54
CA LEU A 33 -3.00 -8.88 2.72
C LEU A 33 -3.50 -7.97 1.60
N VAL A 34 -3.01 -6.74 1.56
CA VAL A 34 -3.23 -5.82 0.45
C VAL A 34 -1.95 -5.78 -0.39
N THR A 35 -2.05 -5.95 -1.69
CA THR A 35 -0.88 -6.00 -2.60
C THR A 35 -1.13 -5.17 -3.86
N VAL A 36 -0.09 -4.66 -4.50
CA VAL A 36 -0.21 -3.83 -5.73
C VAL A 36 -0.21 -4.64 -7.03
N ALA A 37 0.11 -5.95 -6.96
CA ALA A 37 -0.09 -6.91 -8.05
C ALA A 37 -0.43 -8.30 -7.49
N VAL A 38 -1.48 -8.93 -8.01
CA VAL A 38 -2.02 -10.20 -7.48
C VAL A 38 -1.57 -11.40 -8.33
N ALA A 39 -1.37 -12.53 -7.66
CA ALA A 39 -1.14 -13.85 -8.23
C ALA A 39 -2.36 -14.75 -7.95
N GLU A 40 -2.86 -15.49 -8.94
CA GLU A 40 -4.04 -16.35 -8.79
C GLU A 40 -3.82 -17.46 -7.75
N GLU A 41 -2.61 -18.03 -7.72
CA GLU A 41 -2.23 -19.06 -6.77
C GLU A 41 -2.30 -18.56 -5.31
N LEU A 42 -2.03 -17.27 -5.09
CA LEU A 42 -2.09 -16.66 -3.78
C LEU A 42 -3.54 -16.48 -3.32
N LEU A 43 -4.46 -16.14 -4.25
CA LEU A 43 -5.89 -16.03 -3.94
C LEU A 43 -6.48 -17.38 -3.55
N ALA A 44 -6.16 -18.44 -4.29
CA ALA A 44 -6.62 -19.79 -3.98
C ALA A 44 -6.14 -20.23 -2.58
N LYS A 45 -4.86 -20.05 -2.29
CA LYS A 45 -4.27 -20.36 -0.99
C LYS A 45 -4.89 -19.54 0.15
N ALA A 46 -5.09 -18.24 -0.06
CA ALA A 46 -5.67 -17.35 0.95
C ALA A 46 -7.08 -17.79 1.36
N LYS A 47 -7.88 -18.25 0.39
CA LYS A 47 -9.22 -18.77 0.66
C LYS A 47 -9.19 -20.02 1.54
N GLU A 48 -8.25 -20.93 1.31
CA GLU A 48 -8.07 -22.14 2.13
C GLU A 48 -7.62 -21.81 3.55
N ASP A 49 -6.66 -20.88 3.69
CA ASP A 49 -6.10 -20.48 4.99
C ASP A 49 -7.01 -19.49 5.75
N GLY A 50 -8.16 -19.09 5.19
CA GLY A 50 -9.09 -18.14 5.79
C GLY A 50 -8.52 -16.73 5.92
N LYS A 51 -7.75 -16.28 4.92
CA LYS A 51 -7.18 -14.92 4.83
C LYS A 51 -7.78 -14.15 3.65
N GLY A 52 -7.86 -12.83 3.80
CA GLY A 52 -8.18 -11.92 2.70
C GLY A 52 -6.93 -11.56 1.91
N VAL A 53 -7.02 -11.56 0.59
CA VAL A 53 -6.00 -10.99 -0.32
C VAL A 53 -6.70 -10.03 -1.27
N HIS A 54 -6.23 -8.79 -1.30
CA HIS A 54 -6.85 -7.69 -2.05
C HIS A 54 -5.82 -6.96 -2.90
N MET A 55 -6.23 -6.55 -4.10
CA MET A 55 -5.42 -5.66 -4.92
C MET A 55 -5.68 -4.20 -4.53
N ALA A 56 -4.64 -3.44 -4.21
CA ALA A 56 -4.73 -1.99 -4.06
C ALA A 56 -4.90 -1.32 -5.43
N HIS A 57 -6.15 -1.13 -5.85
CA HIS A 57 -6.48 -0.48 -7.11
C HIS A 57 -6.68 1.04 -6.92
N GLY A 58 -5.60 1.77 -6.66
CA GLY A 58 -5.61 3.19 -6.28
C GLY A 58 -5.70 4.21 -7.43
N LEU A 59 -6.25 3.84 -8.60
CA LEU A 59 -6.28 4.72 -9.77
C LEU A 59 -7.41 5.76 -9.65
N PHE A 60 -7.07 7.06 -9.67
CA PHE A 60 -8.05 8.15 -9.60
C PHE A 60 -9.01 8.19 -10.79
N VAL A 61 -8.62 7.63 -11.94
CA VAL A 61 -9.45 7.58 -13.15
C VAL A 61 -10.56 6.53 -13.08
N THR A 62 -10.50 5.61 -12.11
CA THR A 62 -11.53 4.59 -11.95
C THR A 62 -12.76 5.19 -11.26
N PRO A 63 -13.98 5.11 -11.85
CA PRO A 63 -15.17 5.73 -11.27
C PRO A 63 -15.47 5.34 -9.82
N LEU A 64 -15.20 4.07 -9.46
CA LEU A 64 -15.34 3.56 -8.09
C LEU A 64 -14.50 4.35 -7.07
N ASN A 65 -13.36 4.89 -7.49
CA ASN A 65 -12.42 5.59 -6.62
C ASN A 65 -12.67 7.10 -6.56
N HIS A 66 -13.59 7.66 -7.34
CA HIS A 66 -13.75 9.12 -7.42
C HIS A 66 -14.11 9.77 -6.08
N ALA A 67 -14.94 9.11 -5.27
CA ALA A 67 -15.34 9.65 -3.97
C ALA A 67 -14.16 9.69 -2.99
N VAL A 68 -13.51 8.54 -2.76
CA VAL A 68 -12.34 8.45 -1.86
C VAL A 68 -11.15 9.25 -2.38
N GLY A 69 -10.94 9.24 -3.69
CA GLY A 69 -9.85 9.97 -4.34
C GLY A 69 -10.00 11.48 -4.18
N ARG A 70 -11.23 12.01 -4.27
CA ARG A 70 -11.50 13.42 -3.99
C ARG A 70 -11.21 13.78 -2.54
N THR A 71 -11.64 12.97 -1.57
CA THR A 71 -11.29 13.21 -0.15
C THR A 71 -9.78 13.29 0.08
N LEU A 72 -9.00 12.41 -0.54
CA LEU A 72 -7.54 12.46 -0.45
C LEU A 72 -6.97 13.73 -1.10
N LEU A 73 -7.41 14.07 -2.31
CA LEU A 73 -6.93 15.24 -3.04
C LEU A 73 -7.30 16.56 -2.34
N ASP A 74 -8.47 16.62 -1.69
CA ASP A 74 -8.91 17.78 -0.91
C ASP A 74 -8.03 17.97 0.35
N ALA A 75 -7.59 16.88 0.99
CA ALA A 75 -6.71 16.91 2.16
C ALA A 75 -5.23 17.11 1.82
N LEU A 76 -4.82 16.77 0.58
CA LEU A 76 -3.43 16.72 0.17
C LEU A 76 -2.65 18.05 0.38
N PRO A 77 -3.21 19.26 0.09
CA PRO A 77 -2.49 20.51 0.33
C PRO A 77 -2.07 20.69 1.80
N ALA A 78 -3.00 20.46 2.74
CA ALA A 78 -2.72 20.58 4.17
C ALA A 78 -1.70 19.53 4.66
N LEU A 79 -1.76 18.32 4.11
CA LEU A 79 -0.79 17.24 4.41
C LEU A 79 0.61 17.56 3.87
N LEU A 80 0.71 18.26 2.73
CA LEU A 80 1.97 18.74 2.18
C LEU A 80 2.54 19.92 2.99
N GLU A 81 1.70 20.88 3.37
CA GLU A 81 2.09 22.06 4.15
C GLU A 81 2.57 21.69 5.57
N SER A 82 1.89 20.74 6.22
CA SER A 82 2.29 20.21 7.53
C SER A 82 3.51 19.30 7.47
N GLY A 83 3.81 18.72 6.30
CA GLY A 83 4.90 17.77 6.10
C GLY A 83 4.57 16.33 6.49
N ASP A 84 3.31 16.03 6.81
CA ASP A 84 2.80 14.67 7.05
C ASP A 84 2.89 13.81 5.78
N ILE A 85 2.68 14.44 4.61
CA ILE A 85 3.06 13.88 3.32
C ILE A 85 4.20 14.74 2.77
N LYS A 86 5.26 14.08 2.31
CA LYS A 86 6.34 14.73 1.58
C LYS A 86 6.23 14.35 0.13
N ALA A 87 6.32 15.35 -0.75
CA ALA A 87 6.53 15.09 -2.16
C ALA A 87 7.78 14.22 -2.31
N SER A 88 7.66 13.11 -3.03
CA SER A 88 8.81 12.27 -3.34
C SER A 88 9.78 13.09 -4.20
N ASN A 89 11.02 13.22 -3.73
CA ASN A 89 12.09 13.91 -4.41
C ASN A 89 12.68 13.04 -5.54
N GLN A 90 11.85 12.55 -6.47
CA GLN A 90 12.40 11.96 -7.70
C GLN A 90 13.04 13.03 -8.61
N HIS A 91 12.89 14.31 -8.26
CA HIS A 91 13.79 15.36 -8.68
C HIS A 91 14.37 16.02 -7.42
N SER A 92 15.65 15.75 -7.11
CA SER A 92 16.39 16.64 -6.21
C SER A 92 16.57 17.96 -6.95
N PRO A 93 16.08 19.12 -6.46
CA PRO A 93 16.58 20.37 -6.96
C PRO A 93 18.02 20.45 -6.49
N SER A 94 18.96 20.42 -7.43
CA SER A 94 20.32 20.89 -7.20
C SER A 94 20.19 22.21 -6.44
N ARG A 95 20.67 22.26 -5.19
CA ARG A 95 20.78 23.49 -4.44
C ARG A 95 21.56 24.48 -5.30
N VAL A 96 20.88 25.45 -5.91
CA VAL A 96 21.54 26.64 -6.43
C VAL A 96 21.91 27.45 -5.19
N LEU A 97 23.13 27.25 -4.72
CA LEU A 97 23.79 28.20 -3.84
C LEU A 97 24.01 29.46 -4.68
N VAL A 98 23.19 30.49 -4.42
CA VAL A 98 23.47 31.85 -4.86
C VAL A 98 24.57 32.36 -3.92
N TRP A 99 25.74 32.64 -4.48
CA TRP A 99 26.73 33.55 -3.88
C TRP A 99 26.44 34.97 -4.36
#